data_AF-A0A7X6PJN3-F1
#
_entry.id   AF-A0A7X6PJN3-F1
#
_cell.length_a   1.000
_cell.length_b   1.000
_cell.length_c   1.000
_cell.angle_alpha   90.00
_cell.angle_beta   90.00
_cell.angle_gamma   90.00
#
_symmetry.space_group_name_H-M   'P 1'
#
loop_
_entity.id
_entity.type
_entity.pdbx_description
1 polymer ?
#
loop_
_entity_poly.entity_id
_entity_poly.type
_entity_poly.pdbx_seq_one_letter_code
_entity_poly.pdbx_strand_id
1 'polypeptide(L)'
;MFNEVCALIEEGAALGVGRSGGPPLLPLTHWCSAASLTLYLLGKGMDENEITDVIKSVPNYYFQPEHANIAINILARRANFIERGPVTNIVMRATEPGMVTSVYKRAEFVYEALKAGEDLKSITKKLELQRIQDIGTGVARIFSKALNKNIEYIKFYNVRPGAGRRTHKMALKYFAFDGYVDCEVKVDGKVHVFENILAETIPNAMLSKDPDMLSIVETFAAGAVDLLNAGAVAVDVVVPAAVAAAMGMDPEEAVNQASEGATISMSIPVPTVLESTKLAARIAKEL
;
A
#
# COMPACT_ATOMS: atom_id res chain seq x y z
N MET A 1 -4.74 -11.88 -12.31
CA MET A 1 -5.78 -12.80 -11.79
C MET A 1 -5.35 -14.27 -11.79
N PHE A 2 -5.16 -14.97 -12.93
CA PHE A 2 -4.68 -16.38 -12.90
C PHE A 2 -3.34 -16.51 -12.17
N ASN A 3 -2.40 -15.61 -12.48
CA ASN A 3 -1.11 -15.54 -11.82
C ASN A 3 -1.18 -15.34 -10.28
N GLU A 4 -2.28 -14.76 -9.77
CA GLU A 4 -2.49 -14.50 -8.33
C GLU A 4 -3.04 -15.72 -7.60
N VAL A 5 -3.85 -16.53 -8.28
CA VAL A 5 -4.30 -17.82 -7.75
C VAL A 5 -3.10 -18.78 -7.67
N CYS A 6 -2.24 -18.77 -8.69
CA CYS A 6 -1.01 -19.54 -8.72
C CYS A 6 0.01 -19.11 -7.64
N ALA A 7 -0.16 -17.96 -7.01
CA ALA A 7 0.65 -17.52 -5.88
C ALA A 7 0.47 -18.34 -4.60
N LEU A 8 -0.69 -19.00 -4.49
CA LEU A 8 -1.07 -19.78 -3.31
C LEU A 8 -0.53 -21.22 -3.36
N ILE A 9 0.10 -21.61 -4.47
CA ILE A 9 0.64 -22.96 -4.68
C ILE A 9 2.17 -22.90 -4.79
N GLU A 10 2.83 -23.98 -4.39
CA GLU A 10 4.29 -24.08 -4.34
C GLU A 10 4.92 -23.90 -5.73
N GLU A 11 4.26 -24.40 -6.77
CA GLU A 11 4.70 -24.35 -8.16
C GLU A 11 4.57 -22.96 -8.79
N GLY A 12 3.97 -21.98 -8.11
CA GLY A 12 3.76 -20.64 -8.64
C GLY A 12 5.05 -20.03 -9.22
N ALA A 13 6.16 -20.13 -8.49
CA ALA A 13 7.44 -19.59 -8.96
C ALA A 13 7.86 -20.18 -10.33
N ALA A 14 7.61 -21.47 -10.56
CA ALA A 14 7.93 -22.16 -11.82
C ALA A 14 6.97 -21.78 -12.97
N LEU A 15 5.75 -21.36 -12.65
CA LEU A 15 4.76 -20.87 -13.62
C LEU A 15 5.03 -19.43 -14.09
N GLY A 16 6.20 -18.86 -13.74
CA GLY A 16 6.57 -17.50 -14.11
C GLY A 16 5.81 -16.42 -13.34
N VAL A 17 5.06 -16.78 -12.28
CA VAL A 17 4.46 -15.78 -11.40
C VAL A 17 5.49 -15.16 -10.45
N GLY A 18 6.66 -15.80 -10.30
CA GLY A 18 7.74 -15.35 -9.44
C GLY A 18 7.32 -15.27 -7.96
N ARG A 19 8.24 -14.93 -7.07
CA ARG A 19 7.86 -14.53 -5.69
C ARG A 19 7.20 -13.15 -5.65
N SER A 20 7.30 -12.37 -6.73
CA SER A 20 6.47 -11.20 -7.02
C SER A 20 5.00 -11.53 -7.26
N GLY A 21 4.66 -12.81 -7.45
CA GLY A 21 3.30 -13.32 -7.52
C GLY A 21 2.67 -13.56 -6.15
N GLY A 22 3.47 -13.66 -5.08
CA GLY A 22 3.01 -13.88 -3.70
C GLY A 22 2.21 -12.72 -3.12
N PRO A 23 1.93 -12.66 -1.82
CA PRO A 23 1.30 -11.49 -1.19
C PRO A 23 2.23 -10.29 -0.88
N PRO A 24 3.47 -10.09 -1.38
CA PRO A 24 4.32 -9.05 -0.80
C PRO A 24 3.87 -7.63 -1.13
N LEU A 25 3.10 -7.43 -2.21
CA LEU A 25 2.73 -6.11 -2.71
C LEU A 25 1.28 -5.72 -2.38
N LEU A 26 1.05 -4.43 -2.14
CA LEU A 26 -0.24 -3.80 -2.02
C LEU A 26 -1.07 -3.89 -3.31
N PRO A 27 -2.40 -3.73 -3.19
CA PRO A 27 -3.33 -4.73 -3.69
C PRO A 27 -3.44 -4.80 -5.22
N LEU A 28 -2.90 -3.86 -6.02
CA LEU A 28 -3.00 -3.93 -7.49
C LEU A 28 -2.51 -5.24 -8.13
N THR A 29 -1.60 -5.98 -7.49
CA THR A 29 -1.08 -7.24 -8.02
C THR A 29 -1.61 -8.52 -7.36
N HIS A 30 -2.38 -8.48 -6.25
CA HIS A 30 -2.79 -9.67 -5.46
C HIS A 30 -4.20 -9.60 -4.86
N TRP A 31 -5.16 -8.99 -5.57
CA TRP A 31 -6.56 -8.84 -5.14
C TRP A 31 -7.28 -10.15 -4.81
N CYS A 32 -6.82 -11.27 -5.35
CA CYS A 32 -7.50 -12.55 -5.18
C CYS A 32 -6.95 -13.42 -4.05
N SER A 33 -5.79 -13.15 -3.45
CA SER A 33 -5.14 -14.13 -2.55
C SER A 33 -5.99 -14.52 -1.35
N ALA A 34 -6.59 -13.56 -0.62
CA ALA A 34 -7.43 -13.86 0.53
C ALA A 34 -8.70 -14.64 0.13
N ALA A 35 -9.41 -14.17 -0.90
CA ALA A 35 -10.64 -14.82 -1.36
C ALA A 35 -10.39 -16.23 -1.94
N SER A 36 -9.32 -16.41 -2.71
CA SER A 36 -8.93 -17.70 -3.27
C SER A 36 -8.49 -18.69 -2.19
N LEU A 37 -7.75 -18.23 -1.18
CA LEU A 37 -7.39 -19.06 -0.03
C LEU A 37 -8.63 -19.45 0.78
N THR A 38 -9.54 -18.52 1.05
CA THR A 38 -10.81 -18.81 1.71
C THR A 38 -11.63 -19.85 0.94
N LEU A 39 -11.78 -19.69 -0.37
CA LEU A 39 -12.50 -20.64 -1.21
C LEU A 39 -11.85 -22.02 -1.20
N TYR A 40 -10.52 -22.08 -1.28
CA TYR A 40 -9.77 -23.34 -1.20
C TYR A 40 -10.01 -24.07 0.14
N LEU A 41 -9.92 -23.35 1.26
CA LEU A 41 -10.10 -23.94 2.60
C LEU A 41 -11.55 -24.37 2.85
N LEU A 42 -12.54 -23.61 2.35
CA LEU A 42 -13.94 -24.04 2.34
C LEU A 42 -14.13 -25.33 1.53
N GLY A 43 -13.50 -25.42 0.35
CA GLY A 43 -13.53 -26.64 -0.47
C GLY A 43 -12.87 -27.86 0.19
N LYS A 44 -11.98 -27.63 1.17
CA LYS A 44 -11.39 -28.68 2.03
C LYS A 44 -12.28 -29.07 3.23
N GLY A 45 -13.39 -28.38 3.44
CA GLY A 45 -14.31 -28.64 4.55
C GLY A 45 -13.82 -28.09 5.90
N MET A 46 -12.90 -27.12 5.90
CA MET A 46 -12.43 -26.45 7.12
C MET A 46 -13.53 -25.56 7.72
N ASP A 47 -13.57 -25.43 9.05
CA ASP A 47 -14.56 -24.58 9.73
C ASP A 47 -14.31 -23.08 9.44
N GLU A 48 -15.38 -22.29 9.35
CA GLU A 48 -15.26 -20.87 9.03
C GLU A 48 -14.41 -20.09 10.06
N ASN A 49 -14.42 -20.48 11.34
CA ASN A 49 -13.61 -19.80 12.37
C ASN A 49 -12.12 -20.12 12.19
N GLU A 50 -11.78 -21.37 11.89
CA GLU A 50 -10.41 -21.78 11.57
C GLU A 50 -9.90 -21.04 10.33
N ILE A 51 -10.73 -20.95 9.27
CA ILE A 51 -10.40 -20.18 8.07
C ILE A 51 -10.20 -18.71 8.42
N THR A 52 -11.06 -18.13 9.27
CA THR A 52 -10.93 -16.73 9.70
C THR A 52 -9.58 -16.48 10.37
N ASP A 53 -9.11 -17.40 11.21
CA ASP A 53 -7.81 -17.28 11.88
C ASP A 53 -6.63 -17.42 10.91
N VAL A 54 -6.75 -18.28 9.89
CA VAL A 54 -5.77 -18.32 8.79
C VAL A 54 -5.73 -16.99 8.05
N ILE A 55 -6.90 -16.45 7.64
CA ILE A 55 -6.97 -15.21 6.87
C ILE A 55 -6.47 -13.99 7.66
N LYS A 56 -6.65 -13.96 8.99
CA LYS A 56 -6.08 -12.90 9.86
C LYS A 56 -4.55 -12.77 9.71
N SER A 57 -3.86 -13.86 9.40
CA SER A 57 -2.40 -13.89 9.25
C SER A 57 -1.91 -13.45 7.87
N VAL A 58 -2.76 -13.49 6.84
CA VAL A 58 -2.40 -13.21 5.45
C VAL A 58 -1.74 -11.84 5.26
N PRO A 59 -2.20 -10.74 5.88
CA PRO A 59 -1.54 -9.43 5.77
C PRO A 59 -0.08 -9.42 6.22
N ASN A 60 0.37 -10.34 7.09
CA ASN A 60 1.75 -10.36 7.57
C ASN A 60 2.78 -10.72 6.49
N TYR A 61 2.31 -11.28 5.37
CA TYR A 61 3.16 -11.61 4.23
C TYR A 61 3.29 -10.45 3.22
N TYR A 62 2.65 -9.30 3.48
CA TYR A 62 2.78 -8.08 2.69
C TYR A 62 3.89 -7.18 3.25
N PHE A 63 4.50 -6.33 2.42
CA PHE A 63 5.43 -5.29 2.88
C PHE A 63 4.74 -4.33 3.85
N GLN A 64 3.49 -3.96 3.57
CA GLN A 64 2.65 -3.12 4.42
C GLN A 64 1.44 -3.91 4.97
N PRO A 65 1.58 -4.63 6.11
CA PRO A 65 0.48 -5.43 6.66
C PRO A 65 -0.78 -4.63 6.97
N GLU A 66 -0.63 -3.40 7.46
CA GLU A 66 -1.76 -2.55 7.82
C GLU A 66 -2.58 -2.15 6.58
N HIS A 67 -1.93 -1.58 5.56
CA HIS A 67 -2.59 -1.22 4.29
C HIS A 67 -3.14 -2.45 3.56
N ALA A 68 -2.47 -3.60 3.65
CA ALA A 68 -2.97 -4.86 3.08
C ALA A 68 -4.26 -5.31 3.77
N ASN A 69 -4.33 -5.20 5.10
CA ASN A 69 -5.52 -5.54 5.88
C ASN A 69 -6.72 -4.65 5.47
N ILE A 70 -6.51 -3.34 5.36
CA ILE A 70 -7.51 -2.38 4.90
C ILE A 70 -7.96 -2.71 3.47
N ALA A 71 -7.01 -2.94 2.56
CA ALA A 71 -7.28 -3.27 1.17
C ALA A 71 -8.16 -4.52 1.03
N ILE A 72 -7.78 -5.61 1.70
CA ILE A 72 -8.49 -6.88 1.67
C ILE A 72 -9.93 -6.70 2.19
N ASN A 73 -10.11 -5.95 3.28
CA ASN A 73 -11.44 -5.67 3.83
C ASN A 73 -12.31 -4.86 2.86
N ILE A 74 -11.78 -3.77 2.30
CA ILE A 74 -12.51 -2.91 1.34
C ILE A 74 -12.95 -3.73 0.13
N LEU A 75 -12.06 -4.56 -0.41
CA LEU A 75 -12.37 -5.42 -1.55
C LEU A 75 -13.46 -6.44 -1.21
N ALA A 76 -13.36 -7.10 -0.06
CA ALA A 76 -14.39 -8.04 0.39
C ALA A 76 -15.75 -7.35 0.55
N ARG A 77 -15.79 -6.13 1.10
CA ARG A 77 -17.01 -5.31 1.19
C ARG A 77 -17.57 -4.94 -0.18
N ARG A 78 -16.70 -4.57 -1.13
CA ARG A 78 -17.11 -4.28 -2.52
C ARG A 78 -17.67 -5.51 -3.22
N ALA A 79 -17.01 -6.66 -3.09
CA ALA A 79 -17.52 -7.93 -3.60
C ALA A 79 -18.87 -8.30 -2.95
N ASN A 80 -19.02 -8.09 -1.65
CA ASN A 80 -20.25 -8.37 -0.90
C ASN A 80 -21.46 -7.51 -1.32
N PHE A 81 -21.25 -6.37 -1.97
CA PHE A 81 -22.36 -5.61 -2.59
C PHE A 81 -22.90 -6.28 -3.84
N ILE A 82 -22.07 -7.06 -4.55
CA ILE A 82 -22.44 -7.78 -5.78
C ILE A 82 -22.99 -9.16 -5.41
N GLU A 83 -22.23 -9.94 -4.65
CA GLU A 83 -22.57 -11.31 -4.26
C GLU A 83 -22.18 -11.53 -2.80
N ARG A 84 -23.16 -11.91 -1.97
CA ARG A 84 -22.95 -12.18 -0.55
C ARG A 84 -22.71 -13.68 -0.36
N GLY A 85 -21.70 -14.04 0.41
CA GLY A 85 -21.44 -15.45 0.67
C GLY A 85 -20.42 -15.72 1.76
N PRO A 86 -20.13 -17.00 2.02
CA PRO A 86 -19.19 -17.40 3.06
C PRO A 86 -17.80 -16.81 2.82
N VAL A 87 -17.36 -16.71 1.55
CA VAL A 87 -16.05 -16.11 1.21
C VAL A 87 -15.95 -14.65 1.65
N THR A 88 -16.91 -13.80 1.30
CA THR A 88 -16.89 -12.38 1.66
C THR A 88 -17.05 -12.19 3.17
N ASN A 89 -17.94 -12.94 3.81
CA ASN A 89 -18.18 -12.89 5.25
C ASN A 89 -16.93 -13.24 6.07
N ILE A 90 -16.25 -14.34 5.72
CA ILE A 90 -15.03 -14.78 6.41
C ILE A 90 -13.91 -13.76 6.24
N VAL A 91 -13.66 -13.28 5.02
CA VAL A 91 -12.60 -12.31 4.76
C VAL A 91 -12.86 -10.99 5.48
N MET A 92 -14.10 -10.49 5.45
CA MET A 92 -14.50 -9.31 6.21
C MET A 92 -14.28 -9.52 7.71
N ARG A 93 -14.77 -10.62 8.28
CA ARG A 93 -14.61 -10.94 9.71
C ARG A 93 -13.13 -11.02 10.13
N ALA A 94 -12.28 -11.59 9.29
CA ALA A 94 -10.85 -11.70 9.56
C ALA A 94 -10.12 -10.36 9.55
N THR A 95 -10.55 -9.42 8.70
CA THR A 95 -9.84 -8.15 8.47
C THR A 95 -10.47 -6.95 9.17
N GLU A 96 -11.73 -7.03 9.59
CA GLU A 96 -12.45 -5.93 10.23
C GLU A 96 -11.71 -5.32 11.43
N PRO A 97 -11.17 -6.12 12.39
CA PRO A 97 -10.53 -5.53 13.56
C PRO A 97 -9.28 -4.71 13.21
N GLY A 98 -8.50 -5.18 12.22
CA GLY A 98 -7.31 -4.48 11.74
C GLY A 98 -7.67 -3.18 11.03
N MET A 99 -8.63 -3.23 10.10
CA MET A 99 -9.13 -2.06 9.39
C MET A 99 -9.69 -1.00 10.34
N VAL A 100 -10.56 -1.38 11.27
CA VAL A 100 -11.17 -0.45 12.25
C VAL A 100 -10.11 0.19 13.14
N THR A 101 -9.16 -0.59 13.67
CA THR A 101 -8.06 -0.06 14.49
C THR A 101 -7.23 0.95 13.71
N SER A 102 -6.93 0.66 12.43
CA SER A 102 -6.11 1.50 11.57
C SER A 102 -6.80 2.83 11.25
N VAL A 103 -8.11 2.80 10.98
CA VAL A 103 -8.91 4.00 10.74
C VAL A 103 -9.03 4.82 12.02
N TYR A 104 -9.32 4.18 13.15
CA TYR A 104 -9.46 4.86 14.45
C TYR A 104 -8.18 5.61 14.83
N LYS A 105 -7.02 4.94 14.81
CA LYS A 105 -5.73 5.55 15.17
C LYS A 105 -5.39 6.76 14.30
N ARG A 106 -5.65 6.66 13.00
CA ARG A 106 -5.46 7.79 12.07
C ARG A 106 -6.42 8.93 12.37
N ALA A 107 -7.69 8.61 12.64
CA ALA A 107 -8.68 9.63 12.95
C ALA A 107 -8.33 10.37 14.24
N GLU A 108 -7.93 9.65 15.29
CA GLU A 108 -7.46 10.21 16.56
C GLU A 108 -6.21 11.09 16.37
N PHE A 109 -5.20 10.58 15.64
CA PHE A 109 -4.00 11.34 15.32
C PHE A 109 -4.30 12.66 14.60
N VAL A 110 -5.15 12.61 13.56
CA VAL A 110 -5.53 13.81 12.79
C VAL A 110 -6.33 14.78 13.66
N TYR A 111 -7.30 14.28 14.42
CA TYR A 111 -8.14 15.10 15.29
C TYR A 111 -7.30 15.88 16.31
N GLU A 112 -6.39 15.20 17.01
CA GLU A 112 -5.54 15.85 18.01
C GLU A 112 -4.56 16.84 17.37
N ALA A 113 -3.99 16.52 16.20
CA ALA A 113 -3.09 17.43 15.49
C ALA A 113 -3.81 18.69 14.98
N LEU A 114 -5.01 18.56 14.41
CA LEU A 114 -5.84 19.70 13.99
C LEU A 114 -6.25 20.57 15.19
N LYS A 115 -6.62 19.93 16.31
CA LYS A 115 -6.96 20.63 17.55
C LYS A 115 -5.76 21.40 18.14
N ALA A 116 -4.55 20.89 17.94
CA ALA A 116 -3.30 21.57 18.28
C ALA A 116 -2.94 22.70 17.30
N GLY A 117 -3.72 22.92 16.23
CA GLY A 117 -3.53 23.98 15.25
C GLY A 117 -2.58 23.64 14.11
N GLU A 118 -2.22 22.37 13.92
CA GLU A 118 -1.43 21.92 12.77
C GLU A 118 -2.27 21.95 11.48
N ASP A 119 -1.65 22.32 10.35
CA ASP A 119 -2.32 22.31 9.06
C ASP A 119 -2.47 20.89 8.50
N LEU A 120 -3.57 20.64 7.78
CA LEU A 120 -3.92 19.29 7.30
C LEU A 120 -2.87 18.71 6.33
N LYS A 121 -2.22 19.58 5.53
CA LYS A 121 -1.17 19.17 4.60
C LYS A 121 0.07 18.65 5.31
N SER A 122 0.51 19.31 6.40
CA SER A 122 1.61 18.82 7.23
C SER A 122 1.27 17.48 7.90
N ILE A 123 0.03 17.33 8.39
CA ILE A 123 -0.47 16.09 8.98
C ILE A 123 -0.40 14.93 7.98
N THR A 124 -0.95 15.09 6.77
CA THR A 124 -0.92 14.03 5.76
C THR A 124 0.49 13.77 5.24
N LYS A 125 1.38 14.78 5.25
CA LYS A 125 2.79 14.58 4.92
C LYS A 125 3.49 13.66 5.92
N LYS A 126 3.21 13.79 7.22
CA LYS A 126 3.75 12.89 8.25
C LYS A 126 3.29 11.45 8.03
N LEU A 127 2.01 11.24 7.71
CA LEU A 127 1.46 9.92 7.39
C LEU A 127 2.12 9.32 6.14
N GLU A 128 2.31 10.12 5.09
CA GLU A 128 2.99 9.68 3.87
C GLU A 128 4.46 9.29 4.12
N LEU A 129 5.20 10.08 4.90
CA LEU A 129 6.59 9.76 5.25
C LEU A 129 6.67 8.47 6.07
N GLN A 130 5.77 8.28 7.04
CA GLN A 130 5.68 7.04 7.80
C GLN A 130 5.42 5.85 6.87
N ARG A 131 4.48 5.99 5.92
CA ARG A 131 4.16 4.95 4.95
C ARG A 131 5.39 4.54 4.12
N ILE A 132 6.16 5.50 3.62
CA ILE A 132 7.39 5.23 2.84
C ILE A 132 8.40 4.45 3.70
N GLN A 133 8.57 4.84 4.96
CA GLN A 133 9.45 4.15 5.91
C GLN A 133 8.98 2.72 6.20
N ASP A 134 7.67 2.52 6.35
CA ASP A 134 7.08 1.21 6.60
C ASP A 134 7.29 0.26 5.41
N ILE A 135 7.22 0.76 4.17
CA ILE A 135 7.56 -0.04 2.97
C ILE A 135 9.01 -0.50 3.06
N GLY A 136 9.97 0.40 3.31
CA GLY A 136 11.39 0.04 3.43
C GLY A 136 11.63 -1.01 4.52
N THR A 137 10.99 -0.85 5.67
CA THR A 137 11.04 -1.81 6.79
C THR A 137 10.44 -3.16 6.42
N GLY A 138 9.28 -3.15 5.75
CA GLY A 138 8.59 -4.36 5.28
C GLY A 138 9.39 -5.14 4.26
N VAL A 139 10.01 -4.44 3.30
CA VAL A 139 10.87 -5.05 2.29
C VAL A 139 12.09 -5.69 2.95
N ALA A 140 12.81 -4.96 3.81
CA ALA A 140 13.97 -5.51 4.52
C ALA A 140 13.60 -6.76 5.34
N ARG A 141 12.46 -6.73 6.05
CA ARG A 141 11.93 -7.86 6.82
C ARG A 141 11.69 -9.11 5.96
N ILE A 142 10.99 -8.96 4.84
CA ILE A 142 10.60 -10.10 4.00
C ILE A 142 11.79 -10.59 3.17
N PHE A 143 12.57 -9.67 2.59
CA PHE A 143 13.61 -10.02 1.62
C PHE A 143 14.92 -10.49 2.24
N SER A 144 15.24 -10.11 3.50
CA SER A 144 16.42 -10.66 4.18
C SER A 144 16.38 -12.20 4.21
N LYS A 145 15.23 -12.76 4.59
CA LYS A 145 15.01 -14.21 4.58
C LYS A 145 14.88 -14.76 3.16
N ALA A 146 14.12 -14.07 2.30
CA ALA A 146 13.80 -14.60 0.97
C ALA A 146 15.03 -14.70 0.05
N LEU A 147 15.98 -13.77 0.18
CA LEU A 147 17.21 -13.68 -0.62
C LEU A 147 18.43 -14.26 0.09
N ASN A 148 18.30 -14.69 1.35
CA ASN A 148 19.42 -15.13 2.19
C ASN A 148 20.54 -14.07 2.28
N LYS A 149 20.14 -12.82 2.52
CA LYS A 149 21.02 -11.65 2.64
C LYS A 149 20.75 -10.91 3.94
N ASN A 150 21.77 -10.26 4.51
CA ASN A 150 21.56 -9.37 5.64
C ASN A 150 21.18 -7.97 5.15
N ILE A 151 19.88 -7.71 4.96
CA ILE A 151 19.38 -6.39 4.61
C ILE A 151 19.10 -5.62 5.90
N GLU A 152 20.04 -4.76 6.30
CA GLU A 152 19.95 -4.00 7.54
C GLU A 152 18.89 -2.90 7.45
N TYR A 153 18.81 -2.22 6.32
CA TYR A 153 17.75 -1.25 6.04
C TYR A 153 17.59 -1.00 4.54
N ILE A 154 16.39 -0.53 4.18
CA ILE A 154 16.07 0.10 2.90
C ILE A 154 15.37 1.42 3.21
N LYS A 155 15.89 2.53 2.68
CA LYS A 155 15.31 3.86 2.81
C LYS A 155 14.99 4.39 1.43
N PHE A 156 13.70 4.56 1.17
CA PHE A 156 13.25 5.33 0.02
C PHE A 156 13.16 6.80 0.41
N TYR A 157 13.74 7.68 -0.41
CA TYR A 157 13.73 9.11 -0.16
C TYR A 157 13.61 9.89 -1.47
N ASN A 158 13.45 11.22 -1.37
CA ASN A 158 13.16 12.09 -2.52
C ASN A 158 11.97 11.57 -3.36
N VAL A 159 10.94 11.04 -2.70
CA VAL A 159 9.81 10.42 -3.39
C VAL A 159 8.83 11.49 -3.87
N ARG A 160 8.68 11.60 -5.19
CA ARG A 160 7.88 12.68 -5.83
C ARG A 160 7.50 12.31 -7.26
N PRO A 161 6.50 12.96 -7.87
CA PRO A 161 6.26 12.84 -9.31
C PRO A 161 7.36 13.53 -10.13
N GLY A 162 7.42 13.22 -11.43
CA GLY A 162 8.39 13.76 -12.38
C GLY A 162 9.75 13.07 -12.34
N ALA A 163 9.79 11.79 -12.73
CA ALA A 163 11.02 11.01 -12.89
C ALA A 163 11.92 11.50 -14.04
N GLY A 164 11.34 12.27 -14.97
CA GLY A 164 12.02 12.79 -16.16
C GLY A 164 11.85 11.92 -17.40
N ARG A 165 11.08 10.83 -17.34
CA ARG A 165 10.80 9.97 -18.51
C ARG A 165 9.68 10.52 -19.37
N ARG A 166 8.75 11.26 -18.77
CA ARG A 166 7.52 11.74 -19.43
C ARG A 166 7.44 13.25 -19.37
N THR A 167 7.09 13.89 -20.49
CA THR A 167 6.99 15.36 -20.59
C THR A 167 5.56 15.89 -20.45
N HIS A 168 4.56 15.00 -20.47
CA HIS A 168 3.15 15.39 -20.39
C HIS A 168 2.79 15.93 -19.00
N LYS A 169 2.02 17.02 -18.92
CA LYS A 169 1.66 17.71 -17.67
C LYS A 169 1.06 16.79 -16.61
N MET A 170 0.16 15.88 -17.00
CA MET A 170 -0.44 14.91 -16.07
C MET A 170 0.62 13.95 -15.50
N ALA A 171 1.60 13.55 -16.31
CA ALA A 171 2.63 12.60 -15.89
C ALA A 171 3.61 13.23 -14.88
N LEU A 172 3.93 14.51 -15.07
CA LEU A 172 4.76 15.29 -14.16
C LEU A 172 4.05 15.64 -12.84
N LYS A 173 2.71 15.64 -12.83
CA LYS A 173 1.90 16.00 -11.66
C LYS A 173 1.65 14.83 -10.71
N TYR A 174 1.51 13.62 -11.23
CA TYR A 174 0.98 12.48 -10.49
C TYR A 174 1.98 11.33 -10.41
N PHE A 175 2.23 10.85 -9.19
CA PHE A 175 3.28 9.88 -8.91
C PHE A 175 3.11 8.56 -9.68
N ALA A 176 1.86 8.10 -9.85
CA ALA A 176 1.56 6.86 -10.59
C ALA A 176 2.04 6.88 -12.05
N PHE A 177 2.15 8.06 -12.65
CA PHE A 177 2.56 8.18 -14.04
C PHE A 177 4.07 8.38 -14.19
N ASP A 178 4.74 9.13 -13.34
CA ASP A 178 6.19 9.28 -13.47
C ASP A 178 6.87 9.48 -12.13
N GLY A 179 6.84 8.45 -11.27
CA GLY A 179 7.47 8.51 -9.95
C GLY A 179 9.00 8.59 -10.01
N TYR A 180 9.56 9.55 -9.29
CA TYR A 180 10.96 9.66 -8.95
C TYR A 180 11.15 9.15 -7.53
N VAL A 181 12.16 8.28 -7.32
CA VAL A 181 12.48 7.67 -6.03
C VAL A 181 13.99 7.48 -5.97
N ASP A 182 14.61 7.95 -4.90
CA ASP A 182 15.98 7.58 -4.55
C ASP A 182 15.94 6.47 -3.49
N CYS A 183 16.99 5.66 -3.44
CA CYS A 183 17.09 4.54 -2.51
C CYS A 183 18.47 4.47 -1.88
N GLU A 184 18.51 4.36 -0.56
CA GLU A 184 19.70 3.97 0.19
C GLU A 184 19.43 2.61 0.81
N VAL A 185 20.29 1.64 0.55
CA VAL A 185 20.16 0.28 1.07
C VAL A 185 21.48 -0.15 1.70
N LYS A 186 21.40 -0.83 2.85
CA LYS A 186 22.55 -1.48 3.48
C LYS A 186 22.38 -2.98 3.47
N VAL A 187 23.22 -3.65 2.70
CA VAL A 187 23.19 -5.11 2.50
C VAL A 187 24.58 -5.65 2.82
N ASP A 188 24.64 -6.69 3.65
CA ASP A 188 25.87 -7.40 4.01
C ASP A 188 26.99 -6.45 4.49
N GLY A 189 26.61 -5.45 5.29
CA GLY A 189 27.52 -4.44 5.85
C GLY A 189 27.91 -3.31 4.90
N LYS A 190 27.52 -3.35 3.62
CA LYS A 190 27.83 -2.32 2.62
C LYS A 190 26.63 -1.42 2.34
N VAL A 191 26.89 -0.11 2.28
CA VAL A 191 25.88 0.90 1.92
C VAL A 191 25.94 1.16 0.42
N HIS A 192 24.78 1.12 -0.22
CA HIS A 192 24.58 1.45 -1.62
C HIS A 192 23.56 2.59 -1.72
N VAL A 193 23.85 3.56 -2.59
CA VAL A 193 23.01 4.72 -2.83
C VAL A 193 22.67 4.76 -4.31
N PHE A 194 21.38 4.88 -4.61
CA PHE A 194 20.85 4.89 -5.95
C PHE A 194 19.93 6.08 -6.14
N GLU A 195 20.11 6.77 -7.26
CA GLU A 195 19.25 7.87 -7.66
C GLU A 195 18.25 7.39 -8.73
N ASN A 196 17.06 7.99 -8.71
CA ASN A 196 16.01 7.82 -9.71
C ASN A 196 15.78 6.34 -10.10
N ILE A 197 15.55 5.49 -9.10
CA ILE A 197 15.60 4.04 -9.27
C ILE A 197 14.63 3.51 -10.33
N LEU A 198 13.50 4.20 -10.50
CA LEU A 198 12.42 3.81 -11.42
C LEU A 198 12.72 4.15 -12.88
N ALA A 199 13.52 5.17 -13.15
CA ALA A 199 13.79 5.65 -14.51
C ALA A 199 15.21 5.39 -14.99
N GLU A 200 16.15 5.21 -14.07
CA GLU A 200 17.58 5.12 -14.39
C GLU A 200 18.21 3.86 -13.82
N THR A 201 18.33 3.76 -12.49
CA THR A 201 19.11 2.68 -11.85
C THR A 201 18.62 1.28 -12.23
N ILE A 202 17.33 0.98 -12.06
CA ILE A 202 16.79 -0.36 -12.36
C ILE A 202 16.85 -0.65 -13.87
N PRO A 203 16.38 0.24 -14.78
CA PRO A 203 16.54 0.02 -16.22
C PRO A 203 18.00 -0.22 -16.65
N ASN A 204 18.94 0.57 -16.16
CA ASN A 204 20.36 0.45 -16.52
C ASN A 204 20.97 -0.87 -16.02
N ALA A 205 20.63 -1.30 -14.80
CA ALA A 205 21.05 -2.61 -14.27
C ALA A 205 20.52 -3.77 -15.15
N MET A 206 19.26 -3.69 -15.58
CA MET A 206 18.64 -4.70 -16.45
C MET A 206 19.27 -4.74 -17.85
N LEU A 207 19.57 -3.57 -18.44
CA LEU A 207 20.17 -3.46 -19.77
C LEU A 207 21.64 -3.88 -19.81
N SER A 208 22.41 -3.49 -18.80
CA SER A 208 23.82 -3.87 -18.66
C SER A 208 24.02 -5.34 -18.32
N LYS A 209 23.01 -5.98 -17.72
CA LYS A 209 23.05 -7.38 -17.23
C LYS A 209 24.19 -7.62 -16.22
N ASP A 210 24.59 -6.58 -15.49
CA ASP A 210 25.60 -6.67 -14.43
C ASP A 210 25.05 -7.51 -13.26
N PRO A 211 25.60 -8.72 -13.01
CA PRO A 211 25.09 -9.61 -11.97
C PRO A 211 25.20 -9.02 -10.55
N ASP A 212 26.26 -8.26 -10.27
CA ASP A 212 26.48 -7.69 -8.94
C ASP A 212 25.46 -6.59 -8.67
N MET A 213 25.25 -5.71 -9.64
CA MET A 213 24.24 -4.67 -9.57
C MET A 213 22.83 -5.25 -9.48
N LEU A 214 22.50 -6.23 -10.31
CA LEU A 214 21.20 -6.92 -10.28
C LEU A 214 20.94 -7.56 -8.91
N SER A 215 21.97 -8.12 -8.28
CA SER A 215 21.85 -8.75 -6.97
C SER A 215 21.67 -7.72 -5.83
N ILE A 216 22.04 -6.46 -6.01
CA ILE A 216 21.64 -5.40 -5.07
C ILE A 216 20.24 -4.87 -5.41
N VAL A 217 19.93 -4.68 -6.69
CA VAL A 217 18.61 -4.18 -7.15
C VAL A 217 17.47 -5.07 -6.69
N GLU A 218 17.62 -6.40 -6.74
CA GLU A 218 16.60 -7.35 -6.28
C GLU A 218 16.18 -7.13 -4.81
N THR A 219 17.03 -6.52 -3.99
CA THR A 219 16.76 -6.30 -2.56
C THR A 219 15.71 -5.22 -2.31
N PHE A 220 15.49 -4.28 -3.24
CA PHE A 220 14.57 -3.17 -3.07
C PHE A 220 13.57 -2.99 -4.23
N ALA A 221 13.80 -3.59 -5.39
CA ALA A 221 12.98 -3.35 -6.59
C ALA A 221 11.49 -3.61 -6.37
N ALA A 222 11.13 -4.64 -5.60
CA ALA A 222 9.73 -4.91 -5.27
C ALA A 222 9.11 -3.80 -4.38
N GLY A 223 9.89 -3.21 -3.46
CA GLY A 223 9.43 -2.05 -2.69
C GLY A 223 9.17 -0.82 -3.55
N ALA A 224 9.97 -0.62 -4.61
CA ALA A 224 9.72 0.45 -5.58
C ALA A 224 8.41 0.23 -6.37
N VAL A 225 8.07 -1.03 -6.67
CA VAL A 225 6.76 -1.39 -7.25
C VAL A 225 5.63 -1.14 -6.26
N ASP A 226 5.82 -1.48 -4.98
CA ASP A 226 4.84 -1.23 -3.93
C ASP A 226 4.53 0.27 -3.77
N LEU A 227 5.56 1.11 -3.79
CA LEU A 227 5.41 2.58 -3.81
C LEU A 227 4.55 3.06 -4.97
N LEU A 228 4.77 2.54 -6.18
CA LEU A 228 3.95 2.90 -7.36
C LEU A 228 2.48 2.48 -7.22
N ASN A 229 2.21 1.46 -6.40
CA ASN A 229 0.88 0.95 -6.12
C ASN A 229 0.26 1.53 -4.83
N ALA A 230 0.97 2.42 -4.13
CA ALA A 230 0.52 2.96 -2.85
C ALA A 230 -0.87 3.64 -2.93
N GLY A 231 -1.16 4.31 -4.05
CA GLY A 231 -2.46 4.94 -4.29
C GLY A 231 -3.67 4.00 -4.29
N ALA A 232 -3.46 2.68 -4.34
CA ALA A 232 -4.55 1.70 -4.23
C ALA A 232 -5.22 1.71 -2.85
N VAL A 233 -4.55 2.23 -1.83
CA VAL A 233 -5.09 2.42 -0.47
C VAL A 233 -4.83 3.86 -0.03
N ALA A 234 -5.76 4.75 -0.34
CA ALA A 234 -5.68 6.18 -0.04
C ALA A 234 -6.18 6.54 1.38
N VAL A 235 -6.06 5.62 2.36
CA VAL A 235 -6.57 5.82 3.73
C VAL A 235 -5.92 7.02 4.41
N ASP A 236 -4.63 7.25 4.13
CA ASP A 236 -3.84 8.37 4.64
C ASP A 236 -4.23 9.73 4.01
N VAL A 237 -5.22 9.74 3.13
CA VAL A 237 -5.84 10.95 2.55
C VAL A 237 -7.32 11.03 2.90
N VAL A 238 -8.04 9.91 2.74
CA VAL A 238 -9.49 9.82 3.02
C VAL A 238 -9.79 10.11 4.48
N VAL A 239 -9.08 9.46 5.42
CA VAL A 239 -9.35 9.65 6.85
C VAL A 239 -9.03 11.08 7.28
N PRO A 240 -7.85 11.66 6.96
CA PRO A 240 -7.57 13.05 7.32
C PRO A 240 -8.56 14.05 6.75
N ALA A 241 -8.92 13.93 5.46
CA ALA A 241 -9.89 14.81 4.85
C ALA A 241 -11.28 14.70 5.51
N ALA A 242 -11.74 13.48 5.81
CA ALA A 242 -13.01 13.24 6.48
C ALA A 242 -13.04 13.83 7.90
N VAL A 243 -11.96 13.67 8.68
CA VAL A 243 -11.85 14.24 10.03
C VAL A 243 -11.84 15.76 9.99
N ALA A 244 -11.03 16.37 9.12
CA ALA A 244 -10.97 17.82 9.00
C ALA A 244 -12.33 18.42 8.64
N ALA A 245 -13.05 17.80 7.70
CA ALA A 245 -14.38 18.27 7.31
C ALA A 245 -15.44 18.05 8.42
N ALA A 246 -15.34 16.94 9.16
CA ALA A 246 -16.17 16.73 10.35
C ALA A 246 -15.90 17.77 11.45
N MET A 247 -14.67 18.29 11.53
CA MET A 247 -14.28 19.40 12.43
C MET A 247 -14.63 20.79 11.89
N GLY A 248 -15.31 20.88 10.74
CA GLY A 248 -15.84 22.14 10.20
C GLY A 248 -15.05 22.75 9.04
N MET A 249 -13.99 22.12 8.55
CA MET A 249 -13.31 22.53 7.32
C MET A 249 -14.23 22.31 6.10
N ASP A 250 -14.12 23.17 5.07
CA ASP A 250 -14.83 22.92 3.81
C ASP A 250 -14.36 21.58 3.19
N PRO A 251 -15.28 20.71 2.74
CA PRO A 251 -14.91 19.42 2.17
C PRO A 251 -13.96 19.47 0.96
N GLU A 252 -14.08 20.48 0.08
CA GLU A 252 -13.20 20.60 -1.09
C GLU A 252 -11.81 21.07 -0.66
N GLU A 253 -11.75 22.01 0.27
CA GLU A 253 -10.50 22.44 0.89
C GLU A 253 -9.79 21.27 1.60
N ALA A 254 -10.51 20.49 2.40
CA ALA A 254 -9.97 19.35 3.14
C ALA A 254 -9.35 18.31 2.20
N VAL A 255 -10.03 17.98 1.10
CA VAL A 255 -9.50 17.03 0.10
C VAL A 255 -8.25 17.59 -0.58
N ASN A 256 -8.27 18.87 -0.96
CA ASN A 256 -7.12 19.50 -1.62
C ASN A 256 -5.89 19.51 -0.71
N GLN A 257 -6.02 20.00 0.53
CA GLN A 257 -4.90 20.04 1.48
C GLN A 257 -4.37 18.63 1.80
N ALA A 258 -5.27 17.67 2.06
CA ALA A 258 -4.86 16.29 2.35
C ALA A 258 -4.09 15.66 1.17
N SER A 259 -4.56 15.90 -0.06
CA SER A 259 -3.93 15.39 -1.28
C SER A 259 -2.56 16.01 -1.55
N GLU A 260 -2.38 17.30 -1.25
CA GLU A 260 -1.10 17.98 -1.41
C GLU A 260 -0.02 17.47 -0.47
N GLY A 261 -0.39 17.04 0.75
CA GLY A 261 0.56 16.49 1.71
C GLY A 261 0.90 15.02 1.45
N ALA A 262 0.01 14.28 0.78
CA ALA A 262 0.16 12.85 0.53
C ALA A 262 0.02 12.48 -0.96
N THR A 263 0.98 12.95 -1.77
CA THR A 263 0.97 12.84 -3.25
C THR A 263 1.21 11.43 -3.80
N ILE A 264 1.77 10.54 -3.00
CA ILE A 264 1.97 9.12 -3.30
C ILE A 264 0.73 8.34 -2.89
N SER A 265 0.16 8.63 -1.71
CA SER A 265 -1.10 8.00 -1.27
C SER A 265 -2.31 8.46 -2.09
N MET A 266 -2.27 9.68 -2.64
CA MET A 266 -3.16 10.20 -3.68
C MET A 266 -2.42 10.19 -5.02
N SER A 267 -2.04 9.01 -5.52
CA SER A 267 -1.21 8.90 -6.73
C SER A 267 -1.87 9.47 -7.99
N ILE A 268 -3.21 9.59 -8.00
CA ILE A 268 -4.05 10.26 -9.01
C ILE A 268 -5.30 10.82 -8.32
N PRO A 269 -6.05 11.78 -8.91
CA PRO A 269 -7.30 12.26 -8.34
C PRO A 269 -8.37 11.16 -8.30
N VAL A 270 -9.07 11.05 -7.18
CA VAL A 270 -10.15 10.08 -6.98
C VAL A 270 -11.43 10.79 -6.51
N PRO A 271 -12.49 10.88 -7.34
CA PRO A 271 -13.70 11.62 -7.01
C PRO A 271 -14.41 11.18 -5.73
N THR A 272 -14.35 9.88 -5.42
CA THR A 272 -15.03 9.28 -4.25
C THR A 272 -14.46 9.75 -2.91
N VAL A 273 -13.27 10.37 -2.90
CA VAL A 273 -12.69 10.97 -1.69
C VAL A 273 -13.53 12.17 -1.27
N LEU A 274 -13.89 13.05 -2.20
CA LEU A 274 -14.74 14.20 -1.93
C LEU A 274 -16.15 13.79 -1.46
N GLU A 275 -16.72 12.75 -2.08
CA GLU A 275 -18.02 12.20 -1.65
C GLU A 275 -17.96 11.70 -0.20
N SER A 276 -16.90 10.96 0.15
CA SER A 276 -16.69 10.44 1.51
C SER A 276 -16.50 11.59 2.52
N THR A 277 -15.73 12.61 2.16
CA THR A 277 -15.51 13.80 2.99
C THR A 277 -16.81 14.59 3.22
N LYS A 278 -17.61 14.80 2.17
CA LYS A 278 -18.93 15.46 2.26
C LYS A 278 -19.89 14.67 3.14
N LEU A 279 -19.84 13.34 3.09
CA LEU A 279 -20.64 12.47 3.95
C LEU A 279 -20.22 12.59 5.42
N ALA A 280 -18.92 12.56 5.71
CA ALA A 280 -18.40 12.72 7.08
C ALA A 280 -18.84 14.06 7.70
N ALA A 281 -18.68 15.16 6.96
CA ALA A 281 -19.12 16.49 7.39
C ALA A 281 -20.63 16.58 7.66
N ARG A 282 -21.45 15.80 6.93
CA ARG A 282 -22.90 15.75 7.14
C ARG A 282 -23.23 14.99 8.42
N ILE A 283 -22.67 13.80 8.59
CA ILE A 283 -22.88 12.96 9.79
C ILE A 283 -22.49 13.74 11.05
N ALA A 284 -21.37 14.46 11.02
CA ALA A 284 -20.90 15.25 12.15
C ALA A 284 -21.86 16.38 12.57
N LYS A 285 -22.72 16.89 11.67
CA LYS A 285 -23.73 17.91 11.99
C LYS A 285 -24.98 17.32 12.65
N GLU A 286 -25.16 16.01 12.56
CA GLU A 286 -26.30 15.28 13.12
C GLU A 286 -25.99 14.69 14.51
N LEU A 287 -24.72 14.72 14.94
CA LEU A 287 -24.23 14.30 16.26
C LEU A 287 -24.12 15.49 17.20
#